data_AF-A0A349MQG2-F1
#
_entry.id   AF-A0A349MQG2-F1
#
_cell.length_a   1.000
_cell.length_b   1.000
_cell.length_c   1.000
_cell.angle_alpha   90.00
_cell.angle_beta   90.00
_cell.angle_gamma   90.00
#
_symmetry.space_group_name_H-M   'P 1'
#
loop_
_entity.id
_entity.type
_entity.pdbx_description
1 polymer ?
#
loop_
_entity_poly.entity_id
_entity_poly.type
_entity_poly.pdbx_seq_one_letter_code
_entity_poly.pdbx_strand_id
1 'polypeptide(L)' 'MIKIYHFPNTRGLRAIWTCEELNVPYQVEMIDFSPEYRLSPEFLRISPIGKVP' A
#
# COMPACT_ATOMS: atom_id res chain seq x y z
N MET A 1 10.84 6.73 7.08
CA MET A 1 9.93 5.69 7.61
C MET A 1 9.19 5.07 6.45
N ILE A 2 9.13 3.73 6.36
CA ILE A 2 8.46 3.05 5.24
C ILE A 2 6.95 3.28 5.36
N LYS A 3 6.30 3.67 4.26
CA LYS A 3 4.84 3.82 4.21
C LYS A 3 4.27 2.78 3.25
N ILE A 4 3.40 1.91 3.75
CA ILE A 4 2.78 0.82 3.00
C ILE A 4 1.31 1.17 2.78
N TYR A 5 0.96 1.53 1.55
CA TYR A 5 -0.44 1.68 1.15
C TYR A 5 -1.08 0.29 1.08
N HIS A 6 -2.23 0.08 1.73
CA HIS A 6 -2.80 -1.26 1.87
C HIS A 6 -4.33 -1.28 1.80
N PHE A 7 -4.87 -2.44 1.47
CA PHE A 7 -6.28 -2.78 1.60
C PHE A 7 -6.43 -4.27 1.95
N PRO A 8 -7.49 -4.71 2.66
CA PRO A 8 -7.63 -6.11 3.05
C PRO A 8 -7.59 -7.06 1.85
N ASN A 9 -7.02 -8.26 2.04
CA ASN A 9 -6.88 -9.31 1.03
C ASN A 9 -6.03 -8.92 -0.21
N THR A 10 -5.13 -7.95 -0.05
CA THR A 10 -4.13 -7.60 -1.08
C THR A 10 -2.76 -8.21 -0.76
N ARG A 11 -1.79 -8.04 -1.66
CA ARG A 11 -0.47 -8.66 -1.52
C ARG A 11 0.42 -7.92 -0.51
N GLY A 12 -0.05 -6.79 0.02
CA GLY A 12 0.71 -5.88 0.89
C GLY A 12 0.99 -6.45 2.26
N LEU A 13 0.22 -7.47 2.67
CA LEU A 13 0.54 -8.26 3.85
C LEU A 13 1.97 -8.83 3.78
N ARG A 14 2.48 -9.18 2.58
CA ARG A 14 3.86 -9.67 2.44
C ARG A 14 4.89 -8.59 2.78
N ALA A 15 4.66 -7.36 2.35
CA ALA A 15 5.55 -6.23 2.66
C ALA A 15 5.50 -5.88 4.14
N ILE A 16 4.30 -5.87 4.73
CA ILE A 16 4.08 -5.65 6.17
C ILE A 16 4.81 -6.71 6.99
N TRP A 17 4.59 -7.99 6.67
CA TRP A 17 5.22 -9.11 7.38
C TRP A 17 6.75 -9.06 7.25
N THR A 18 7.28 -8.72 6.07
CA THR A 18 8.73 -8.53 5.92
C THR A 18 9.27 -7.43 6.83
N CYS A 19 8.51 -6.35 7.03
CA CYS A 19 8.94 -5.28 7.93
C CYS A 19 8.94 -5.72 9.40
N GLU A 20 7.95 -6.50 9.81
CA GLU A 20 7.86 -7.12 11.13
C GLU A 20 9.04 -8.08 11.39
N GLU A 21 9.32 -9.02 10.48
CA GLU A 21 10.43 -9.98 10.61
C GLU A 21 11.79 -9.28 10.73
N LEU A 22 11.98 -8.19 9.99
CA LEU A 22 13.22 -7.41 9.99
C LEU A 22 13.29 -6.37 11.12
N ASN A 23 12.25 -6.25 11.95
CA ASN A 23 12.13 -5.22 13.00
C ASN A 23 12.39 -3.79 12.48
N VAL A 24 11.93 -3.47 11.27
CA VAL A 24 12.08 -2.13 10.68
C VAL A 24 10.82 -1.28 10.89
N PRO A 25 10.95 0.01 11.21
CA PRO A 25 9.80 0.87 11.44
C PRO A 25 9.05 1.17 10.13
N TYR A 26 7.75 0.90 10.14
CA TYR A 26 6.85 1.16 9.02
C TYR A 26 5.50 1.70 9.50
N GLN A 27 4.73 2.28 8.57
CA GLN A 27 3.36 2.71 8.79
C GLN A 27 2.48 2.14 7.68
N VAL A 28 1.30 1.63 8.05
CA VAL A 28 0.27 1.22 7.09
C VAL A 28 -0.69 2.37 6.86
N GLU A 29 -0.91 2.73 5.61
CA GLU A 29 -1.98 3.63 5.18
C GLU A 29 -3.06 2.81 4.48
N MET A 30 -4.21 2.68 5.14
CA MET A 30 -5.38 2.08 4.53
C MET A 30 -5.96 3.04 3.50
N ILE A 31 -6.15 2.58 2.27
CA ILE A 31 -6.74 3.38 1.19
C ILE A 31 -8.15 2.93 0.83
N ASP A 32 -8.87 3.77 0.11
CA ASP A 32 -10.01 3.31 -0.68
C ASP A 32 -9.53 2.40 -1.82
N PHE A 33 -10.22 1.28 -2.03
CA PHE A 33 -9.88 0.31 -3.07
C PHE A 33 -10.74 0.44 -4.34
N SER A 34 -11.63 1.42 -4.36
CA SER A 34 -12.45 1.75 -5.53
C SER A 34 -11.58 1.99 -6.77
N PRO A 35 -12.04 1.58 -7.97
CA PRO A 35 -11.39 1.95 -9.23
C PRO A 35 -11.17 3.46 -9.36
N GLU A 36 -12.14 4.26 -8.89
CA GLU A 36 -12.12 5.72 -8.93
C GLU A 36 -10.91 6.28 -8.16
N TYR A 37 -10.68 5.81 -6.93
CA TYR A 37 -9.52 6.23 -6.14
C TYR A 37 -8.21 5.70 -6.73
N ARG A 38 -8.13 4.41 -7.07
CA ARG A 38 -6.87 3.79 -7.54
C ARG A 38 -6.42 4.26 -8.91
N LEU A 39 -7.34 4.78 -9.73
CA LEU A 39 -7.04 5.37 -11.03
C LEU A 39 -7.04 6.91 -10.99
N SER A 40 -7.20 7.52 -9.81
CA SER A 40 -7.08 8.96 -9.64
C SER A 40 -5.66 9.43 -9.99
N PRO A 41 -5.51 10.64 -10.56
CA PRO A 41 -4.19 11.25 -10.76
C PRO A 41 -3.35 11.27 -9.47
N GLU A 42 -4.00 11.43 -8.32
CA GLU A 42 -3.40 11.46 -6.99
C GLU A 42 -2.71 10.14 -6.67
N PHE A 43 -3.43 9.03 -6.81
CA PHE A 43 -2.88 7.72 -6.48
C PHE A 43 -1.93 7.21 -7.57
N LEU A 44 -2.14 7.54 -8.83
CA LEU A 44 -1.25 7.16 -9.93
C LEU A 44 0.13 7.83 -9.85
N ARG A 45 0.24 8.99 -9.18
CA ARG A 45 1.56 9.59 -8.83
C ARG A 45 2.35 8.72 -7.84
N ILE A 46 1.66 7.88 -7.05
CA ILE A 46 2.25 6.97 -6.05
C ILE A 46 2.49 5.58 -6.66
N SER A 47 1.47 5.02 -7.33
CA SER A 47 1.51 3.71 -7.99
C SER A 47 1.02 3.85 -9.44
N PRO A 48 1.93 3.96 -10.42
CA PRO A 48 1.57 4.22 -11.83
C PRO A 48 0.63 3.19 -12.46
N ILE A 49 0.49 2.01 -11.86
CA ILE A 49 -0.40 0.93 -12.30
C ILE A 49 -1.70 0.83 -11.46
N GLY A 50 -1.92 1.73 -10.51
CA GLY A 50 -3.11 1.77 -9.67
C GLY A 50 -3.29 0.54 -8.78
N LYS A 51 -2.17 -0.04 -8.32
CA LYS A 51 -2.15 -1.20 -7.42
C LYS A 51 -1.51 -0.84 -6.09
N VAL A 52 -2.08 -1.36 -5.02
CA VAL A 52 -1.42 -1.36 -3.71
C VAL A 52 -0.47 -2.55 -3.62
N PRO A 53 0.57 -2.41 -2.79
CA PRO A 53 1.35 -3.52 -2.30
C PRO A 53 0.48 -4.76 -2.08
#